data_AF-A0A966PYT2-F1
#
_entry.id   AF-A0A966PYT2-F1
#
_cell.length_a   1.000
_cell.length_b   1.000
_cell.length_c   1.000
_cell.angle_alpha   90.00
_cell.angle_beta   90.00
_cell.angle_gamma   90.00
#
_symmetry.space_group_name_H-M   'P 1'
#
loop_
_entity.id
_entity.type
_entity.pdbx_description
1 polymer ?
#
loop_
_entity_poly.entity_id
_entity_poly.type
_entity_poly.pdbx_seq_one_letter_code
_entity_poly.pdbx_strand_id
1 'polypeptide(L)'
;MAKAKAVVEEEPTQVGSGAIASINNILMRIIAVFAASGLSVIGAGAVVGISTAKAVILAGTLGVATVVEKLARGFLNDGKLTIDEINEAFNAVDKKAK
;
A
#
# COMPACT_ATOMS: atom_id res chain seq x y z
N MET A 1 -44.86 -14.17 6.61
CA MET A 1 -44.07 -13.35 7.55
C MET A 1 -42.60 -13.74 7.40
N ALA A 2 -41.72 -12.73 7.34
CA ALA A 2 -40.24 -12.73 7.43
C ALA A 2 -39.46 -13.85 6.70
N LYS A 3 -38.89 -13.64 5.52
CA LYS A 3 -37.58 -12.98 5.28
C LYS A 3 -36.56 -13.19 6.40
N ALA A 4 -35.73 -14.22 6.27
CA ALA A 4 -34.40 -14.28 6.87
C ALA A 4 -33.43 -14.81 5.80
N LYS A 5 -33.10 -13.92 4.87
CA LYS A 5 -31.92 -14.05 4.00
C LYS A 5 -30.74 -14.04 4.95
N ALA A 6 -30.17 -15.21 5.23
CA ALA A 6 -28.92 -15.34 5.94
C ALA A 6 -27.90 -14.45 5.22
N VAL A 7 -27.61 -13.33 5.87
CA VAL A 7 -26.46 -12.51 5.58
C VAL A 7 -25.29 -13.40 5.93
N VAL A 8 -24.71 -14.01 4.90
CA VAL A 8 -23.39 -14.61 4.98
C VAL A 8 -22.46 -13.41 5.17
N GLU A 9 -22.17 -13.09 6.43
CA GLU A 9 -21.02 -12.26 6.76
C GLU A 9 -19.80 -13.07 6.32
N GLU A 10 -19.26 -12.76 5.14
CA GLU A 10 -17.97 -13.27 4.72
C GLU A 10 -16.94 -12.68 5.69
N GLU A 11 -16.41 -13.50 6.61
CA GLU A 11 -15.32 -13.08 7.47
C GLU A 11 -14.17 -12.60 6.59
N PRO A 12 -13.62 -11.39 6.82
CA PRO A 12 -12.62 -10.82 5.94
C PRO A 12 -11.44 -11.77 5.89
N THR A 13 -11.09 -12.24 4.69
CA THR A 13 -9.93 -13.09 4.44
C THR A 13 -8.69 -12.44 5.04
N GLN A 14 -8.33 -12.90 6.24
CA GLN A 14 -7.19 -12.41 7.00
C GLN A 14 -5.91 -13.06 6.47
N VAL A 15 -4.82 -12.29 6.41
CA VAL A 15 -3.54 -12.85 5.99
C VAL A 15 -3.08 -13.89 7.03
N GLY A 16 -3.23 -15.18 6.71
CA GLY A 16 -2.93 -16.27 7.63
C GLY A 16 -2.99 -17.67 7.00
N SER A 17 -3.88 -17.89 6.02
CA SER A 17 -4.05 -19.21 5.39
C SER A 17 -2.97 -19.61 4.36
N GLY A 18 -1.95 -18.76 4.15
CA GLY A 18 -0.86 -18.97 3.16
C GLY A 18 0.26 -17.92 3.26
N ALA A 19 0.77 -17.67 4.47
CA ALA A 19 1.55 -16.48 4.86
C ALA A 19 2.74 -16.10 3.95
N ILE A 20 3.44 -17.06 3.33
CA ILE A 20 4.67 -16.78 2.56
C ILE A 20 4.35 -16.11 1.21
N ALA A 21 3.29 -16.54 0.51
CA ALA A 21 2.91 -15.94 -0.77
C ALA A 21 2.42 -14.49 -0.59
N SER A 22 1.70 -14.22 0.49
CA SER A 22 1.14 -12.89 0.79
C SER A 22 2.21 -11.90 1.23
N ILE A 23 3.18 -12.30 2.06
CA ILE A 23 4.28 -11.42 2.49
C ILE A 23 5.17 -11.04 1.31
N ASN A 24 5.51 -12.01 0.44
CA ASN A 24 6.29 -11.72 -0.77
C ASN A 24 5.56 -10.76 -1.71
N ASN A 25 4.23 -10.89 -1.83
CA ASN A 25 3.43 -9.96 -2.61
C ASN A 25 3.49 -8.53 -2.03
N ILE A 26 3.37 -8.39 -0.70
CA ILE A 26 3.49 -7.10 -0.01
C ILE A 26 4.87 -6.48 -0.22
N LEU A 27 5.95 -7.25 -0.08
CA LEU A 27 7.32 -6.75 -0.31
C LEU A 27 7.52 -6.25 -1.74
N MET A 28 7.06 -7.02 -2.74
CA MET A 28 7.13 -6.59 -4.14
C MET A 28 6.33 -5.31 -4.40
N ARG A 29 5.16 -5.16 -3.75
CA ARG A 29 4.36 -3.93 -3.84
C ARG A 29 5.07 -2.74 -3.19
N ILE A 30 5.79 -2.92 -2.08
CA ILE A 30 6.60 -1.85 -1.47
C ILE A 30 7.70 -1.38 -2.43
N ILE A 31 8.39 -2.31 -3.08
CA ILE A 31 9.41 -1.98 -4.09
C ILE A 31 8.77 -1.24 -5.28
N ALA A 32 7.59 -1.68 -5.72
CA ALA A 32 6.85 -1.00 -6.79
C ALA A 32 6.45 0.43 -6.39
N VAL A 33 6.04 0.67 -5.15
CA VAL A 33 5.72 2.02 -4.64
C VAL A 33 6.96 2.91 -4.63
N PHE A 34 8.11 2.38 -4.20
CA PHE A 34 9.37 3.12 -4.26
C PHE A 34 9.68 3.53 -5.71
N ALA A 35 9.62 2.58 -6.64
CA ALA A 35 9.88 2.84 -8.05
C ALA A 35 8.89 3.85 -8.63
N ALA A 36 7.58 3.67 -8.41
CA ALA A 36 6.55 4.57 -8.89
C ALA A 36 6.73 6.00 -8.34
N SER A 37 6.96 6.13 -7.04
CA SER A 37 7.12 7.43 -6.37
C SER A 37 8.44 8.11 -6.75
N GLY A 38 9.54 7.37 -6.71
CA GLY A 38 10.87 7.86 -7.03
C GLY A 38 11.04 8.22 -8.50
N LEU A 39 10.58 7.38 -9.43
CA LEU A 39 10.70 7.69 -10.87
C LEU A 39 9.82 8.89 -11.27
N SER A 40 8.68 9.11 -10.59
CA SER A 40 7.79 10.23 -10.90
C SER A 40 8.44 11.61 -10.74
N VAL A 41 9.44 11.73 -9.86
CA VAL A 41 10.11 13.01 -9.57
C VAL A 41 11.34 13.26 -10.42
N ILE A 42 11.77 12.32 -11.28
CA ILE A 42 12.95 12.50 -12.15
C ILE A 42 12.75 13.68 -13.11
N GLY A 43 11.59 13.75 -13.77
CA GLY A 43 11.26 14.82 -14.71
C GLY A 43 11.17 16.19 -14.04
N ALA A 44 10.47 16.27 -12.90
CA ALA A 44 10.35 17.50 -12.14
C ALA A 44 11.69 17.96 -11.54
N GLY A 45 12.48 17.02 -10.99
CA GLY A 45 13.78 17.31 -10.39
C GLY A 45 14.81 17.85 -11.39
N ALA A 46 14.78 17.35 -12.64
CA ALA A 46 15.65 17.83 -13.71
C ALA A 46 15.36 19.29 -14.11
N VAL A 47 14.08 19.70 -14.11
CA VAL A 47 13.67 21.07 -14.43
C VAL A 47 14.04 22.04 -13.31
N VAL A 48 13.90 21.62 -12.05
CA VAL A 48 14.13 22.47 -10.88
C VAL A 48 15.62 22.56 -10.49
N GLY A 49 16.50 21.79 -11.14
CA GLY A 49 17.95 21.86 -10.91
C GLY A 49 18.42 21.27 -9.57
N ILE A 50 17.57 20.50 -8.91
CA ILE A 50 17.93 19.74 -7.70
C ILE A 50 18.60 18.42 -8.08
N SER A 51 19.44 17.89 -7.20
CA SER A 51 20.09 16.58 -7.40
C SER A 51 19.01 15.50 -7.59
N THR A 52 18.89 14.98 -8.81
CA THR A 52 17.88 13.99 -9.19
C THR A 52 17.95 12.75 -8.31
N ALA A 53 19.15 12.27 -7.99
CA ALA A 53 19.35 11.13 -7.09
C ALA A 53 18.77 11.37 -5.69
N LYS A 54 19.01 12.56 -5.11
CA LYS A 54 18.46 12.92 -3.80
C LYS A 54 16.94 13.05 -3.84
N ALA A 55 16.41 13.65 -4.91
CA ALA A 55 14.98 13.79 -5.13
C ALA A 55 14.28 12.43 -5.23
N VAL A 56 14.84 11.50 -6.03
CA VAL A 56 14.31 10.14 -6.20
C VAL A 56 14.32 9.37 -4.88
N ILE A 57 15.43 9.40 -4.14
CA ILE A 57 15.53 8.71 -2.85
C ILE A 57 14.49 9.26 -1.88
N LEU A 58 14.37 10.59 -1.76
CA LEU A 58 13.40 11.24 -0.87
C LEU A 58 11.96 10.89 -1.26
N ALA A 59 11.60 11.00 -2.54
CA ALA A 59 10.26 10.71 -3.01
C ALA A 59 9.90 9.23 -2.87
N GLY A 60 10.84 8.35 -3.20
CA GLY A 60 10.68 6.90 -3.05
C GLY A 60 10.49 6.49 -1.59
N THR A 61 11.33 6.99 -0.67
CA THR A 61 11.20 6.68 0.76
C THR A 61 9.91 7.24 1.36
N LEU A 62 9.48 8.44 0.96
CA LEU A 62 8.21 9.01 1.40
C LEU A 62 7.00 8.19 0.94
N GLY A 63 7.02 7.70 -0.31
CA GLY A 63 5.99 6.80 -0.82
C GLY A 63 5.90 5.51 -0.01
N VAL A 64 7.05 4.88 0.28
CA VAL A 64 7.11 3.67 1.12
C VAL A 64 6.63 3.96 2.54
N ALA A 65 7.06 5.07 3.15
CA ALA A 65 6.66 5.46 4.50
C ALA A 65 5.14 5.59 4.62
N THR A 66 4.48 6.16 3.62
CA THR A 66 3.01 6.31 3.58
C THR A 66 2.29 4.96 3.66
N VAL A 67 2.77 3.97 2.90
CA VAL A 67 2.17 2.62 2.92
C VAL A 67 2.44 1.93 4.24
N VAL A 68 3.69 1.93 4.71
CA VAL A 68 4.07 1.30 5.98
C VAL A 68 3.29 1.89 7.15
N GLU A 69 3.10 3.21 7.17
CA GLU A 69 2.28 3.88 8.17
C GLU A 69 0.83 3.38 8.15
N LYS A 70 0.20 3.30 6.96
CA LYS A 70 -1.17 2.81 6.83
C LYS A 70 -1.31 1.35 7.27
N LEU A 71 -0.40 0.48 6.86
CA LEU A 71 -0.37 -0.92 7.30
C LEU A 71 -0.20 -1.03 8.82
N ALA A 72 0.70 -0.24 9.41
CA ALA A 72 0.93 -0.23 10.85
C ALA A 72 -0.29 0.29 11.62
N ARG A 73 -0.93 1.37 11.15
CA ARG A 73 -2.16 1.91 11.77
C ARG A 73 -3.31 0.91 11.70
N GLY A 74 -3.51 0.25 10.57
CA GLY A 74 -4.50 -0.84 10.45
C GLY A 74 -4.25 -1.93 11.49
N PHE A 75 -3.02 -2.44 11.54
CA PHE A 75 -2.63 -3.46 12.51
C PHE A 75 -2.79 -3.04 13.97
N LEU A 76 -2.48 -1.78 14.30
CA LEU A 76 -2.62 -1.26 15.66
C LEU A 76 -4.10 -1.09 16.09
N ASN A 77 -5.05 -1.02 15.15
CA ASN A 77 -6.46 -0.82 15.47
C ASN A 77 -7.12 -2.10 15.99
N ASP A 78 -6.84 -3.26 15.40
CA ASP A 78 -7.54 -4.52 15.72
C ASP A 78 -6.60 -5.75 15.84
N GLY A 79 -5.28 -5.54 15.74
CA GLY A 79 -4.26 -6.60 15.81
C GLY A 79 -4.18 -7.47 14.56
N LYS A 80 -4.86 -7.09 13.47
CA LYS A 80 -4.97 -7.86 12.24
C LYS A 80 -4.78 -6.95 11.04
N LEU A 81 -4.62 -7.57 9.88
CA LEU A 81 -4.58 -6.86 8.62
C LEU A 81 -5.39 -7.67 7.63
N THR A 82 -6.48 -7.09 7.15
CA THR A 82 -7.32 -7.69 6.11
C THR A 82 -6.74 -7.37 4.74
N ILE A 83 -7.09 -8.18 3.73
CA ILE A 83 -6.64 -7.95 2.36
C ILE A 83 -7.13 -6.59 1.84
N ASP A 84 -8.31 -6.16 2.25
CA ASP A 84 -8.89 -4.87 1.84
C ASP A 84 -8.10 -3.69 2.40
N GLU A 85 -7.72 -3.73 3.69
CA GLU A 85 -6.87 -2.70 4.30
C GLU A 85 -5.49 -2.63 3.66
N ILE A 86 -4.92 -3.80 3.32
CA ILE A 86 -3.65 -3.86 2.60
C ILE A 86 -3.81 -3.18 1.24
N ASN A 87 -4.86 -3.52 0.50
CA ASN A 87 -5.10 -2.92 -0.81
C ASN A 87 -5.33 -1.41 -0.72
N GLU A 88 -6.09 -0.95 0.27
CA GLU A 88 -6.28 0.47 0.53
C GLU A 88 -4.97 1.19 0.86
N ALA A 89 -4.09 0.56 1.66
CA ALA A 89 -2.79 1.13 2.00
C ALA A 89 -1.94 1.42 0.75
N PHE A 90 -1.94 0.52 -0.23
CA PHE A 90 -1.22 0.71 -1.49
C PHE A 90 -1.94 1.65 -2.47
N ASN A 91 -3.27 1.68 -2.47
CA ASN A 91 -4.04 2.59 -3.33
C ASN A 91 -3.80 4.07 -2.97
N ALA A 92 -3.46 4.36 -1.72
CA ALA A 92 -3.15 5.72 -1.27
C ALA A 92 -1.95 6.38 -2.01
N VAL A 93 -1.06 5.57 -2.57
CA VAL A 93 0.12 6.03 -3.32
C VAL A 93 0.00 5.80 -4.83
N ASP A 94 -0.97 5.00 -5.28
CA ASP A 94 -1.25 4.80 -6.71
C ASP A 94 -2.11 5.95 -7.28
N LYS A 95 -1.42 6.97 -7.81
CA LYS A 95 -2.04 8.18 -8.38
C LYS A 95 -2.84 7.95 -9.68
N LYS A 96 -2.81 6.75 -10.28
CA LYS A 96 -3.62 6.42 -11.47
C LYS A 96 -5.02 5.86 -11.15
N ALA A 97 -5.35 5.63 -9.89
CA ALA A 97 -6.63 5.08 -9.47
C ALA A 97 -7.78 6.12 -9.38
N LYS A 98 -7.65 7.29 -10.02
CA LYS A 98 -8.71 8.30 -10.15
C LYS A 98 -8.81 8.82 -11.57
#